data_AF-A0A1M3P2B2-F1
#
_entry.id   AF-A0A1M3P2B2-F1
#
_cell.length_a   1.000
_cell.length_b   1.000
_cell.length_c   1.000
_cell.angle_alpha   90.00
_cell.angle_beta   90.00
_cell.angle_gamma   90.00
#
_symmetry.space_group_name_H-M   'P 1'
#
loop_
_entity.id
_entity.type
_entity.pdbx_description
1 polymer ?
#
loop_
_entity_poly.entity_id
_entity_poly.type
_entity_poly.pdbx_seq_one_letter_code
_entity_poly.pdbx_strand_id
1 'polypeptide(L)'
;MDKIPVTNHGTDNLHVGGAVIRPGETLHVPAHLVPPGMGELSAQANDEPPEDPVLALHAAKAADVVAALPTLDIDSLHQLEALEASANKPRKSVLEAITAEHLRRASEGAQ
;
A
#
# COMPACT_ATOMS: atom_id res chain seq x y z
N MET A 1 20.53 16.34 -16.02
CA MET A 1 20.76 15.03 -16.66
C MET A 1 19.59 14.16 -16.29
N ASP A 2 18.61 14.09 -17.19
CA ASP A 2 17.38 13.32 -16.99
C ASP A 2 17.74 11.83 -16.90
N LYS A 3 17.48 11.22 -15.74
CA LYS A 3 17.63 9.79 -15.53
C LYS A 3 16.24 9.21 -15.33
N ILE A 4 15.95 8.11 -16.00
CA ILE A 4 14.71 7.39 -15.85
C ILE A 4 14.98 6.08 -15.12
N PRO A 5 14.13 5.71 -14.15
CA PRO A 5 14.21 4.38 -13.57
C PRO A 5 13.87 3.36 -14.66
N VAL A 6 14.56 2.23 -14.68
CA VAL A 6 14.27 1.10 -15.55
C VAL A 6 14.28 -0.15 -14.68
N THR A 7 13.17 -0.87 -14.66
CA THR A 7 13.00 -2.10 -13.87
C THR A 7 13.03 -3.30 -14.79
N ASN A 8 13.82 -4.31 -14.43
CA ASN A 8 13.84 -5.56 -15.18
C ASN A 8 12.84 -6.57 -14.59
N HIS A 9 11.69 -6.71 -15.24
CA HIS A 9 10.66 -7.70 -14.87
C HIS A 9 10.88 -9.09 -15.51
N GLY A 10 11.92 -9.26 -16.32
CA GLY A 10 12.24 -10.53 -16.97
C GLY A 10 13.06 -11.47 -16.06
N THR A 11 13.30 -12.69 -16.55
CA THR A 11 14.16 -13.70 -15.90
C THR A 11 15.65 -13.58 -16.27
N ASP A 12 15.96 -12.86 -17.35
CA ASP A 12 17.31 -12.65 -17.84
C ASP A 12 17.81 -11.23 -17.54
N ASN A 13 19.12 -11.02 -17.58
CA ASN A 13 19.70 -9.69 -17.38
C ASN A 13 19.31 -8.73 -18.50
N LEU A 14 18.85 -7.53 -18.13
CA LEU A 14 18.47 -6.48 -19.06
C LEU A 14 19.63 -5.49 -19.22
N HIS A 15 20.06 -5.27 -20.46
CA HIS A 15 21.17 -4.37 -20.78
C HIS A 15 20.63 -3.06 -21.36
N VAL A 16 20.78 -1.94 -20.63
CA VAL A 16 20.30 -0.62 -21.07
C VAL A 16 21.40 0.43 -20.85
N GLY A 17 21.78 1.13 -21.91
CA GLY A 17 22.73 2.23 -21.82
C GLY A 17 24.12 1.87 -21.28
N GLY A 18 24.55 0.62 -21.48
CA GLY A 18 25.81 0.10 -20.91
C GLY A 18 25.71 -0.37 -19.45
N ALA A 19 24.54 -0.22 -18.82
CA ALA A 19 24.26 -0.77 -17.51
C ALA A 19 23.55 -2.14 -17.62
N VAL A 20 23.84 -3.02 -16.67
CA VAL A 20 23.20 -4.34 -16.53
C VAL A 20 22.25 -4.29 -15.36
N ILE A 21 20.96 -4.53 -15.61
CA ILE A 21 19.88 -4.54 -14.63
C ILE A 21 19.47 -6.00 -14.43
N ARG A 22 19.67 -6.54 -13.23
CA ARG A 22 19.30 -7.92 -12.94
C ARG A 22 17.78 -8.08 -12.81
N PRO A 23 17.24 -9.29 -12.98
CA PRO A 23 15.84 -9.60 -12.69
C PRO A 23 15.39 -9.05 -11.32
N GLY A 24 14.30 -8.30 -11.29
CA GLY A 24 13.75 -7.67 -10.09
C GLY A 24 14.48 -6.40 -9.62
N GLU A 25 15.56 -5.99 -10.29
CA GLU A 25 16.33 -4.80 -9.96
C GLU A 25 15.81 -3.58 -10.73
N THR A 26 15.92 -2.40 -10.11
CA THR A 26 15.62 -1.10 -10.75
C THR A 26 16.85 -0.22 -10.76
N LEU A 27 17.23 0.28 -11.93
CA LEU A 27 18.38 1.18 -12.08
C LEU A 27 18.01 2.48 -12.78
N HIS A 28 18.63 3.59 -12.35
CA HIS A 28 18.43 4.90 -12.95
C HIS A 28 19.40 5.13 -14.11
N VAL A 29 18.90 5.02 -15.33
CA VAL A 29 19.69 5.14 -16.56
C VAL A 29 19.42 6.52 -17.21
N PRO A 30 20.43 7.21 -17.76
CA PRO A 30 20.20 8.45 -18.50
C PRO A 30 19.18 8.28 -19.62
N ALA A 31 18.22 9.19 -19.73
CA ALA A 31 17.07 9.09 -20.64
C ALA A 31 17.47 8.93 -22.12
N HIS A 32 18.59 9.54 -22.53
CA HIS A 32 19.12 9.43 -23.89
C HIS A 32 19.72 8.05 -24.24
N LEU A 33 19.97 7.21 -23.23
CA LEU A 33 20.50 5.86 -23.40
C LEU A 33 19.42 4.78 -23.31
N VAL A 34 18.19 5.15 -22.96
CA VAL A 34 17.06 4.23 -22.92
C VAL A 34 16.34 4.27 -24.27
N PRO A 35 16.16 3.13 -24.96
CA PRO A 35 15.40 3.09 -26.19
C PRO A 35 13.99 3.69 -26.01
N PRO A 36 13.49 4.45 -27.00
CA PRO A 36 12.12 4.99 -26.96
C PRO A 36 11.12 3.84 -26.86
N GLY A 37 10.25 3.89 -25.84
CA GLY A 37 9.29 2.82 -25.50
C GLY A 37 9.70 1.91 -24.33
N MET A 38 10.95 1.95 -23.85
CA MET A 38 11.37 1.27 -22.61
C MET A 38 11.25 2.16 -21.37
N GLY A 39 11.34 3.49 -21.55
CA GLY A 39 11.40 4.47 -20.47
C GLY A 39 10.07 4.87 -19.84
N GLU A 40 8.94 4.50 -20.44
CA GLU A 40 7.60 4.88 -19.97
C GLU A 40 6.97 3.83 -19.03
N LEU A 41 7.62 2.68 -18.85
CA LEU A 41 7.07 1.56 -18.04
C LEU A 41 7.33 1.70 -16.52
N SER A 42 8.10 2.69 -16.09
CA SER A 42 8.59 2.76 -14.71
C SER A 42 7.74 3.64 -13.79
N ALA A 43 6.64 4.19 -14.28
CA ALA A 43 5.68 4.93 -13.46
C ALA A 43 4.61 4.02 -12.81
N GLN A 44 4.63 2.70 -13.07
CA GLN A 44 3.56 1.78 -12.63
C GLN A 44 4.03 0.57 -11.83
N ALA A 45 5.27 0.52 -11.36
CA ALA A 45 5.66 -0.46 -10.36
C ALA A 45 5.37 0.08 -8.94
N ASN A 46 4.08 0.35 -8.67
CA ASN A 46 3.58 0.20 -7.31
C ASN A 46 3.36 -1.32 -7.14
N ASP A 47 4.45 -2.04 -6.87
CA ASP A 47 4.37 -3.39 -6.30
C ASP A 47 3.85 -3.20 -4.87
N GLU A 48 2.55 -2.92 -4.76
CA GLU A 48 1.85 -3.03 -3.49
C GLU A 48 1.86 -4.52 -3.15
N PRO A 49 2.52 -4.93 -2.05
CA PRO A 49 2.43 -6.31 -1.59
C PRO A 49 0.95 -6.68 -1.44
N PRO A 50 0.56 -7.96 -1.54
CA PRO A 50 -0.83 -8.39 -1.47
C PRO A 50 -1.50 -7.66 -0.30
N GLU A 51 -2.39 -6.73 -0.64
CA GLU A 51 -2.89 -5.75 0.33
C GLU A 51 -3.60 -6.54 1.42
N ASP A 52 -3.02 -6.52 2.63
CA ASP A 52 -3.80 -6.89 3.80
C ASP A 52 -5.04 -6.00 3.77
N PRO A 53 -6.26 -6.57 3.72
CA PRO A 53 -7.49 -5.78 3.60
C PRO A 53 -7.61 -4.73 4.71
N VAL A 54 -6.99 -4.97 5.87
CA VAL A 54 -6.92 -4.01 6.98
C VAL A 54 -5.93 -2.88 6.69
N LEU A 55 -4.80 -3.15 6.00
CA LEU A 55 -3.86 -2.11 5.58
C LEU A 55 -4.43 -1.24 4.46
N ALA A 56 -5.12 -1.82 3.48
CA ALA A 56 -5.83 -1.07 2.44
C ALA A 56 -6.90 -0.16 3.07
N LEU A 57 -7.64 -0.69 4.04
CA LEU A 57 -8.62 0.11 4.79
C LEU A 57 -7.95 1.21 5.61
N HIS A 58 -6.83 0.92 6.27
CA HIS A 58 -6.05 1.93 6.99
C HIS A 58 -5.55 3.04 6.05
N ALA A 59 -5.18 2.73 4.81
CA ALA A 59 -4.80 3.73 3.82
C ALA A 59 -5.98 4.58 3.29
N ALA A 60 -7.22 4.10 3.46
CA ALA A 60 -8.42 4.78 2.98
C ALA A 60 -8.77 6.05 3.78
N LYS A 61 -9.75 6.82 3.28
CA LYS A 61 -10.22 8.02 3.98
C LYS A 61 -11.00 7.61 5.23
N ALA A 62 -10.93 8.43 6.27
CA ALA A 62 -11.61 8.15 7.54
C ALA A 62 -13.11 7.81 7.37
N ALA A 63 -13.82 8.44 6.43
CA ALA A 63 -15.22 8.13 6.15
C ALA A 63 -15.43 6.70 5.61
N ASP A 64 -14.54 6.25 4.72
CA ASP A 64 -14.58 4.91 4.14
C ASP A 64 -14.25 3.85 5.21
N VAL A 65 -13.28 4.17 6.08
CA VAL A 65 -12.93 3.33 7.24
C VAL A 65 -14.13 3.14 8.17
N VAL A 66 -14.79 4.23 8.56
CA VAL A 66 -15.96 4.17 9.45
C VAL A 66 -17.11 3.39 8.83
N ALA A 67 -17.33 3.52 7.51
CA ALA A 67 -18.37 2.77 6.79
C ALA A 67 -18.10 1.26 6.74
N ALA A 68 -16.82 0.85 6.77
CA ALA A 68 -16.43 -0.55 6.71
C ALA A 68 -16.42 -1.25 8.08
N LEU A 69 -16.37 -0.51 9.20
CA LEU A 69 -16.30 -1.10 10.56
C LEU A 69 -17.36 -2.19 10.84
N PRO A 70 -18.63 -2.04 10.44
CA PRO A 70 -19.65 -3.07 10.68
C PRO A 70 -19.41 -4.38 9.93
N THR A 71 -18.63 -4.33 8.84
CA THR A 71 -18.33 -5.50 8.00
C THR A 71 -17.05 -6.23 8.40
N LEU A 72 -16.23 -5.63 9.26
CA LEU A 72 -15.01 -6.25 9.77
C LEU A 72 -15.34 -7.31 10.82
N ASP A 73 -14.59 -8.40 10.83
CA ASP A 73 -14.57 -9.31 11.98
C ASP A 73 -13.86 -8.67 13.19
N ILE A 74 -13.95 -9.33 14.34
CA ILE A 74 -13.37 -8.80 15.59
C ILE A 74 -11.85 -8.70 15.49
N ASP A 75 -11.19 -9.68 14.86
CA ASP A 75 -9.75 -9.70 14.70
C ASP A 75 -9.25 -8.57 13.79
N SER A 76 -9.92 -8.31 12.66
CA SER A 76 -9.59 -7.17 11.78
C SER A 76 -9.85 -5.83 12.45
N LEU A 77 -10.89 -5.74 13.30
CA LEU A 77 -11.21 -4.52 14.04
C LEU A 77 -10.11 -4.19 15.06
N HIS A 78 -9.61 -5.18 15.81
CA HIS A 78 -8.46 -5.01 16.71
C HIS A 78 -7.17 -4.69 15.95
N GLN A 79 -6.94 -5.32 14.80
CA GLN A 79 -5.77 -5.05 13.97
C GLN A 79 -5.79 -3.61 13.44
N LEU A 80 -6.96 -3.13 12.99
CA LEU A 80 -7.15 -1.75 12.54
C LEU A 80 -6.91 -0.76 13.70
N GLU A 81 -7.42 -1.05 14.90
CA GLU A 81 -7.18 -0.24 16.10
C GLU A 81 -5.68 -0.10 16.40
N ALA A 82 -4.95 -1.21 16.38
CA ALA A 82 -3.51 -1.22 16.62
C ALA A 82 -2.75 -0.41 15.56
N LEU A 83 -3.15 -0.49 14.29
CA LEU A 83 -2.58 0.29 13.19
C LEU A 83 -2.86 1.80 13.35
N GLU A 84 -4.10 2.19 13.66
CA GLU A 84 -4.45 3.59 13.92
C GLU A 84 -3.73 4.18 15.14
N ALA A 85 -3.57 3.40 16.20
CA ALA A 85 -2.91 3.83 17.44
C ALA A 85 -1.39 3.94 17.30
N SER A 86 -0.78 3.09 16.46
CA SER A 86 0.67 3.09 16.20
C SER A 86 1.11 4.00 15.06
N ALA A 87 0.17 4.57 14.30
CA ALA A 87 0.46 5.51 13.23
C ALA A 87 1.12 6.80 13.75
N ASN A 88 2.02 7.39 12.94
CA ASN A 88 2.66 8.68 13.24
C ASN A 88 1.64 9.83 13.46
N LYS A 89 0.45 9.70 12.88
CA LYS A 89 -0.65 10.66 13.05
C LYS A 89 -1.96 9.90 13.30
N PRO A 90 -2.26 9.53 14.55
CA PRO A 90 -3.46 8.81 14.91
C PRO A 90 -4.73 9.59 14.54
N ARG A 91 -5.64 8.96 13.80
CA ARG A 91 -6.92 9.57 13.42
C ARG A 91 -7.94 9.38 14.54
N LYS A 92 -8.08 10.40 15.39
CA LYS A 92 -9.01 10.38 16.53
C LYS A 92 -10.45 9.99 16.14
N SER A 93 -10.95 10.51 15.01
CA SER A 93 -12.29 10.18 14.51
C SER A 93 -12.47 8.70 14.16
N VAL A 94 -11.40 8.03 13.71
CA VAL A 94 -11.44 6.60 13.39
C VAL A 94 -11.38 5.78 14.68
N LEU A 95 -10.47 6.12 15.60
CA LEU A 95 -10.38 5.46 16.92
C LEU A 95 -11.69 5.56 17.73
N GLU A 96 -12.35 6.72 17.70
CA GLU A 96 -13.66 6.92 18.32
C GLU A 96 -14.73 6.02 17.68
N ALA A 97 -14.73 5.89 16.36
CA ALA A 97 -15.67 5.03 15.65
C ALA A 97 -15.42 3.53 15.91
N ILE A 98 -14.15 3.10 15.99
CA ILE A 98 -13.76 1.73 16.38
C ILE A 98 -14.27 1.42 17.79
N THR A 99 -14.07 2.36 18.73
CA THR A 99 -14.56 2.22 20.11
C THR A 99 -16.09 2.11 20.16
N ALA A 100 -16.79 2.94 19.39
CA ALA A 100 -18.24 2.89 19.29
C ALA A 100 -18.74 1.54 18.73
N GLU A 101 -18.03 0.98 17.74
CA GLU A 101 -18.36 -0.33 17.17
C GLU A 101 -18.11 -1.47 18.17
N HIS A 102 -17.03 -1.42 18.97
CA HIS A 102 -16.83 -2.38 20.06
C HIS A 102 -17.97 -2.34 21.08
N LEU A 103 -18.41 -1.14 21.49
CA LEU A 103 -19.51 -0.99 22.43
C LEU A 103 -20.84 -1.51 21.86
N ARG A 104 -21.10 -1.28 20.57
CA ARG A 104 -22.27 -1.79 19.86
C ARG A 104 -22.29 -3.33 19.89
N ARG A 105 -21.19 -3.98 19.50
CA ARG A 105 -21.06 -5.45 19.49
C ARG A 105 -21.18 -6.05 20.89
N ALA A 106 -20.56 -5.42 21.89
CA ALA A 106 -20.65 -5.86 23.28
C ALA A 106 -22.08 -5.77 23.82
N SER A 107 -22.86 -4.78 23.40
CA SER A 107 -24.26 -4.61 23.79
C SER A 107 -25.18 -5.64 23.09
N GLU A 108 -24.88 -6.00 21.84
CA GLU A 108 -25.64 -7.00 21.07
C GLU A 108 -25.35 -8.45 21.48
N GLY A 109 -24.13 -8.75 21.93
CA GLY A 109 -23.74 -10.08 22.41
C GLY A 109 -24.14 -10.41 23.86
N ALA A 110 -24.77 -9.46 24.56
CA ALA A 110 -25.15 -9.59 25.98
C ALA A 110 -26.60 -10.07 26.21
N GLN A 111 -27.25 -10.67 25.20
CA GLN A 111 -28.61 -11.21 25.29
C GLN A 111 -28.65 -12.74 25.37
#